data_AF-A0A973AWX1-F1
#
_entry.id   AF-A0A973AWX1-F1
#
_cell.length_a   1.000
_cell.length_b   1.000
_cell.length_c   1.000
_cell.angle_alpha   90.00
_cell.angle_beta   90.00
_cell.angle_gamma   90.00
#
_symmetry.space_group_name_H-M   'P 1'
#
loop_
_entity.id
_entity.type
_entity.pdbx_description
1 polymer ?
#
loop_
_entity_poly.entity_id
_entity_poly.type
_entity_poly.pdbx_seq_one_letter_code
_entity_poly.pdbx_strand_id
1 'polypeptide(L)'
;MTTTTTTTTTVPTTNHAAAAVLEVAERLHSIKPEWLVFFREVLGVDGIVRRTFSTPDALVRFECTPHYARIREMLDDLRDQERERPAERDALRVITVRVPSSLHETLKAEADSMSVSINSLCVSKLMKLIDRESRLGLIGGGIASVTVAPR
;
A
#
# COMPACT_ATOMS: atom_id res chain seq x y z
N MET A 1 50.71 51.27 5.27
CA MET A 1 49.61 51.21 4.29
C MET A 1 49.57 49.81 3.71
N THR A 2 48.62 48.98 4.13
CA THR A 2 47.91 48.01 3.26
C THR A 2 46.70 47.51 4.04
N THR A 3 45.55 47.81 3.45
CA THR A 3 44.19 47.58 3.91
C THR A 3 43.77 46.12 3.77
N THR A 4 42.98 45.69 4.75
CA THR A 4 41.92 44.68 4.76
C THR A 4 41.37 44.26 3.39
N THR A 5 41.11 42.97 3.18
CA THR A 5 39.82 42.48 2.67
C THR A 5 39.61 41.02 3.07
N THR A 6 38.72 40.83 4.04
CA THR A 6 38.01 39.60 4.33
C THR A 6 37.06 39.30 3.16
N THR A 7 37.16 38.13 2.53
CA THR A 7 36.12 37.65 1.60
C THR A 7 35.30 36.57 2.29
N THR A 8 34.18 37.02 2.85
CA THR A 8 33.01 36.20 3.16
C THR A 8 32.22 35.95 1.87
N THR A 9 31.50 34.82 1.82
CA THR A 9 30.21 34.59 1.09
C THR A 9 30.26 33.63 -0.10
N THR A 10 29.69 32.42 0.09
CA THR A 10 28.45 31.98 -0.60
C THR A 10 27.92 30.69 0.03
N VAL A 11 27.09 30.81 1.08
CA VAL A 11 26.18 29.73 1.51
C VAL A 11 24.77 30.29 1.84
N PRO A 12 23.98 30.79 0.87
CA PRO A 12 22.58 31.15 1.13
C PRO A 12 21.56 30.13 0.59
N THR A 13 21.94 29.08 -0.14
CA THR A 13 20.96 28.31 -0.93
C THR A 13 20.29 27.16 -0.20
N THR A 14 20.90 26.59 0.86
CA THR A 14 20.41 25.37 1.50
C THR A 14 19.06 25.57 2.21
N ASN A 15 18.85 26.72 2.86
CA ASN A 15 17.65 26.94 3.67
C ASN A 15 16.43 27.28 2.80
N HIS A 16 16.61 28.06 1.72
CA HIS A 16 15.56 28.33 0.73
C HIS A 16 15.19 27.08 -0.07
N ALA A 17 16.17 26.28 -0.46
CA ALA A 17 15.94 25.00 -1.11
C ALA A 17 15.19 24.03 -0.18
N ALA A 18 15.57 23.96 1.10
CA ALA A 18 14.88 23.15 2.10
C ALA A 18 13.42 23.59 2.32
N ALA A 19 13.16 24.90 2.37
CA ALA A 19 11.81 25.44 2.48
C ALA A 19 10.94 25.11 1.24
N ALA A 20 11.51 25.17 0.04
CA ALA A 20 10.80 24.80 -1.18
C ALA A 20 10.44 23.30 -1.21
N VAL A 21 11.34 22.42 -0.75
CA VAL A 21 11.06 20.99 -0.60
C VAL A 21 9.92 20.76 0.40
N LEU A 22 9.93 21.49 1.52
CA LEU A 22 8.87 21.40 2.53
C LEU A 22 7.52 21.84 1.97
N GLU A 23 7.44 22.95 1.24
CA GLU A 23 6.18 23.43 0.65
C GLU A 23 5.57 22.41 -0.32
N VAL A 24 6.42 21.77 -1.15
CA VAL A 24 5.96 20.72 -2.07
C VAL A 24 5.52 19.47 -1.29
N ALA A 25 6.26 19.10 -0.25
CA ALA A 25 5.88 17.98 0.62
C ALA A 25 4.54 18.25 1.33
N GLU A 26 4.29 19.46 1.84
CA GLU A 26 3.02 19.84 2.46
C GLU A 26 1.86 19.81 1.46
N ARG A 27 2.08 20.29 0.23
CA ARG A 27 1.09 20.22 -0.84
C ARG A 27 0.76 18.77 -1.21
N LEU A 28 1.77 17.91 -1.29
CA LEU A 28 1.60 16.48 -1.53
C LEU A 28 0.92 15.79 -0.34
N HIS A 29 1.21 16.20 0.89
CA HIS A 29 0.56 15.67 2.08
C HIS A 29 -0.92 16.07 2.17
N SER A 30 -1.28 17.27 1.70
CA SER A 30 -2.68 17.76 1.70
C SER A 30 -3.63 16.88 0.88
N ILE A 31 -3.14 16.20 -0.15
CA ILE A 31 -3.94 15.25 -0.96
C ILE A 31 -4.00 13.85 -0.34
N LYS A 32 -3.41 13.64 0.85
CA LYS A 32 -3.38 12.38 1.61
C LYS A 32 -3.08 11.14 0.74
N PRO A 33 -1.94 11.14 0.03
CA PRO A 33 -1.54 10.00 -0.80
C PRO A 33 -1.16 8.82 0.09
N GLU A 34 -1.05 7.62 -0.49
CA GLU A 34 -0.45 6.48 0.19
C GLU A 34 0.98 6.79 0.64
N TRP A 35 1.40 6.23 1.77
CA TRP A 35 2.73 6.49 2.34
C TRP A 35 3.84 6.17 1.34
N LEU A 36 3.67 5.12 0.55
CA LEU A 36 4.66 4.64 -0.41
C LEU A 36 4.79 5.59 -1.60
N VAL A 37 3.67 6.20 -2.03
CA VAL A 37 3.64 7.22 -3.08
C VAL A 37 4.32 8.49 -2.58
N PHE A 38 4.00 8.93 -1.37
CA PHE A 38 4.66 10.09 -0.74
C PHE A 38 6.17 9.86 -0.58
N PHE A 39 6.58 8.70 -0.09
CA PHE A 39 7.98 8.34 0.06
C PHE A 39 8.71 8.37 -1.29
N ARG A 40 8.14 7.78 -2.34
CA ARG A 40 8.77 7.72 -3.66
C ARG A 40 8.95 9.10 -4.28
N GLU A 41 7.94 9.96 -4.18
CA GLU A 41 7.97 11.31 -4.78
C GLU A 41 8.86 12.29 -3.99
N VAL A 42 8.96 12.15 -2.67
CA VAL A 42 9.74 13.08 -1.83
C VAL A 42 11.16 12.56 -1.57
N LEU A 43 11.30 11.33 -1.06
CA LEU A 43 12.55 10.73 -0.57
C LEU A 43 13.12 9.64 -1.48
N GLY A 44 12.36 9.22 -2.50
CA GLY A 44 12.75 8.14 -3.40
C GLY A 44 13.94 8.48 -4.30
N VAL A 45 14.36 7.50 -5.09
CA VAL A 45 15.50 7.64 -6.03
C VAL A 45 15.33 8.79 -7.02
N ASP A 46 14.08 9.07 -7.42
CA ASP A 46 13.69 10.18 -8.30
C ASP A 46 13.03 11.34 -7.54
N GLY A 47 13.09 11.33 -6.21
CA GLY A 47 12.35 12.24 -5.35
C GLY A 47 12.88 13.67 -5.36
N ILE A 48 12.02 14.61 -4.96
CA ILE A 48 12.31 16.04 -4.95
C ILE A 48 13.55 16.36 -4.10
N VAL A 49 13.81 15.61 -3.02
CA VAL A 49 15.00 15.78 -2.18
C VAL A 49 16.29 15.49 -2.97
N ARG A 50 16.34 14.39 -3.75
CA ARG A 50 17.52 14.04 -4.56
C ARG A 50 17.72 14.96 -5.77
N ARG A 51 16.63 15.46 -6.35
CA ARG A 51 16.68 16.47 -7.43
C ARG A 51 17.22 17.81 -6.95
N THR A 52 16.90 18.18 -5.71
CA THR A 52 17.33 19.47 -5.11
C THR A 52 18.72 19.37 -4.48
N PHE A 53 19.04 18.23 -3.86
CA PHE A 53 20.32 17.99 -3.19
C PHE A 53 21.02 16.78 -3.83
N SER A 54 21.72 17.03 -4.93
CA SER A 54 22.39 15.97 -5.71
C SER A 54 23.73 15.51 -5.10
N THR A 55 24.31 16.26 -4.16
CA THR A 55 25.57 15.89 -3.50
C THR A 55 25.33 15.25 -2.13
N PRO A 56 26.08 14.19 -1.77
CA PRO A 56 25.93 13.51 -0.47
C PRO A 56 26.09 14.46 0.74
N ASP A 57 27.02 15.40 0.65
CA ASP A 57 27.28 16.37 1.71
C ASP A 57 26.10 17.36 1.91
N ALA A 58 25.42 17.73 0.82
CA ALA A 58 24.23 18.57 0.90
C ALA A 58 23.02 17.82 1.47
N LEU A 59 22.90 16.51 1.21
CA LEU A 59 21.89 15.63 1.82
C LEU A 59 22.09 15.52 3.33
N VAL A 60 23.30 15.24 3.80
CA VAL A 60 23.61 15.15 5.24
C VAL A 60 23.29 16.47 5.95
N ARG A 61 23.64 17.61 5.35
CA ARG A 61 23.27 18.92 5.90
C ARG A 61 21.76 19.14 5.93
N PHE A 62 21.03 18.66 4.93
CA PHE A 62 19.56 18.75 4.87
C PHE A 62 18.89 17.87 5.93
N GLU A 63 19.40 16.65 6.16
CA GLU A 63 18.90 15.75 7.21
C GLU A 63 19.03 16.34 8.63
N CYS A 64 20.02 17.21 8.86
CA CYS A 64 20.18 17.96 10.12
C CYS A 64 19.23 19.17 10.25
N THR A 65 18.44 19.51 9.22
CA THR A 65 17.54 20.68 9.28
C THR A 65 16.18 20.34 9.89
N PRO A 66 15.51 21.31 10.54
CA PRO A 66 14.15 21.12 11.06
C PRO A 66 13.11 20.83 9.95
N HIS A 67 13.39 21.24 8.71
CA HIS A 67 12.53 20.94 7.55
C HIS A 67 12.43 19.44 7.28
N TYR A 68 13.55 18.73 7.41
CA TYR A 68 13.58 17.28 7.25
C TYR A 68 12.85 16.55 8.39
N ALA A 69 12.98 17.05 9.62
CA ALA A 69 12.21 16.54 10.75
C ALA A 69 10.70 16.66 10.50
N ARG A 70 10.24 17.79 9.96
CA ARG A 70 8.82 18.00 9.62
C ARG A 70 8.34 17.07 8.51
N ILE A 71 9.15 16.82 7.49
CA ILE A 71 8.83 15.85 6.42
C ILE A 71 8.71 14.43 6.98
N ARG A 72 9.57 14.07 7.94
CA ARG A 72 9.51 12.78 8.62
C ARG A 72 8.26 12.63 9.48
N GLU A 73 7.86 13.67 10.20
CA GLU A 73 6.58 13.70 10.94
C GLU A 73 5.40 13.46 9.99
N MET A 74 5.34 14.16 8.85
CA MET A 74 4.29 13.94 7.84
C MET A 74 4.30 12.52 7.26
N LEU A 75 5.48 11.93 7.09
CA LEU A 75 5.62 10.54 6.64
C LEU A 75 5.14 9.55 7.71
N ASP A 76 5.48 9.80 8.98
CA ASP A 76 5.04 9.00 10.11
C ASP A 76 3.51 9.10 10.28
N ASP A 77 2.92 10.29 10.14
CA ASP A 77 1.48 10.53 10.13
C ASP A 77 0.79 9.74 9.00
N LEU A 78 1.34 9.73 7.79
CA LEU A 78 0.80 8.94 6.66
C LEU A 78 0.96 7.44 6.90
N ARG A 79 2.07 7.00 7.50
CA ARG A 79 2.31 5.59 7.81
C ARG A 79 1.39 5.09 8.91
N ASP A 80 1.13 5.91 9.92
CA ASP A 80 0.17 5.57 10.98
C ASP A 80 -1.25 5.61 10.43
N GLN A 81 -1.59 6.60 9.60
CA GLN A 81 -2.84 6.60 8.85
C GLN A 81 -2.98 5.38 7.94
N GLU A 82 -1.92 4.83 7.37
CA GLU A 82 -1.98 3.62 6.52
C GLU A 82 -1.95 2.31 7.30
N ARG A 83 -1.40 2.32 8.52
CA ARG A 83 -1.57 1.21 9.47
C ARG A 83 -2.98 1.17 10.03
N GLU A 84 -3.55 2.35 10.30
CA GLU A 84 -4.92 2.52 10.79
C GLU A 84 -5.95 2.39 9.68
N ARG A 85 -5.64 2.85 8.46
CA ARG A 85 -6.41 2.59 7.25
C ARG A 85 -6.13 1.13 6.95
N PRO A 86 -7.05 0.21 7.28
CA PRO A 86 -6.88 -1.17 6.89
C PRO A 86 -6.95 -1.10 5.37
N ALA A 87 -5.81 -1.16 4.68
CA ALA A 87 -5.73 -1.24 3.22
C ALA A 87 -6.90 -2.08 2.80
N GLU A 88 -7.89 -1.47 2.13
CA GLU A 88 -9.14 -2.08 1.70
C GLU A 88 -9.29 -3.48 2.27
N ARG A 89 -9.79 -3.63 3.50
CA ARG A 89 -10.33 -4.93 3.91
C ARG A 89 -11.49 -5.14 2.96
N ASP A 90 -11.18 -5.73 1.79
CA ASP A 90 -12.04 -6.10 0.67
C ASP A 90 -13.47 -6.04 1.16
N ALA A 91 -14.17 -4.92 0.93
CA ALA A 91 -15.32 -4.50 1.75
C ALA A 91 -16.14 -5.72 2.18
N LEU A 92 -15.88 -6.24 3.40
CA LEU A 92 -16.17 -7.64 3.68
C LEU A 92 -17.68 -7.85 3.55
N ARG A 93 -18.09 -8.57 2.50
CA ARG A 93 -19.50 -8.84 2.24
C ARG A 93 -19.89 -10.14 2.93
N VAL A 94 -20.98 -10.08 3.69
CA VAL A 94 -21.52 -11.26 4.37
C VAL A 94 -22.37 -12.06 3.39
N ILE A 95 -22.07 -13.34 3.26
CA ILE A 95 -22.89 -14.31 2.52
C ILE A 95 -23.53 -15.24 3.56
N THR A 96 -24.85 -15.26 3.64
CA THR A 96 -25.58 -16.20 4.50
C THR A 96 -25.98 -17.43 3.69
N VAL A 97 -25.44 -18.60 4.05
CA VAL A 97 -25.75 -19.88 3.41
C VAL A 97 -26.55 -20.74 4.38
N ARG A 98 -27.62 -21.38 3.90
CA ARG A 98 -28.37 -22.39 4.66
C ARG A 98 -27.87 -23.78 4.27
N VAL A 99 -27.50 -24.57 5.28
CA VAL A 99 -27.05 -25.96 5.10
C VAL A 99 -27.86 -26.90 6.01
N PRO A 100 -28.07 -28.17 5.61
CA PRO A 100 -28.67 -29.17 6.50
C PRO A 100 -27.84 -29.42 7.76
N SER A 101 -28.49 -29.74 8.87
CA SER A 101 -27.82 -29.94 10.17
C SER A 101 -26.75 -31.04 10.13
N SER A 102 -26.98 -32.12 9.38
CA SER A 102 -26.00 -33.21 9.21
C SER A 102 -24.71 -32.75 8.53
N LEU A 103 -24.83 -31.87 7.53
CA LEU A 103 -23.67 -31.32 6.82
C LEU A 103 -22.89 -30.37 7.73
N HIS A 104 -23.59 -29.55 8.51
CA HIS A 104 -22.97 -28.64 9.46
C HIS A 104 -22.14 -29.40 10.52
N GLU A 105 -22.68 -30.47 11.10
CA GLU A 105 -21.95 -31.27 12.10
C GLU A 105 -20.71 -31.95 11.50
N THR A 106 -20.78 -32.39 10.23
CA THR A 106 -19.62 -32.96 9.53
C THR A 106 -18.52 -31.92 9.32
N LEU A 107 -18.89 -30.71 8.87
CA LEU A 107 -17.95 -29.60 8.67
C LEU A 107 -17.32 -29.15 9.98
N LYS A 108 -18.09 -29.17 11.08
CA LYS A 108 -17.60 -28.86 12.42
C LYS A 108 -16.54 -29.86 12.87
N ALA A 109 -16.81 -31.16 12.77
CA ALA A 109 -15.85 -32.20 13.15
C ALA A 109 -14.54 -32.12 12.34
N GLU A 110 -14.63 -31.81 11.04
CA GLU A 110 -13.46 -31.62 10.18
C GLU A 110 -12.67 -30.36 10.56
N ALA A 111 -13.36 -29.25 10.86
CA ALA A 111 -12.74 -28.01 11.29
C ALA A 111 -11.99 -28.18 12.63
N ASP A 112 -12.59 -28.90 13.57
CA ASP A 112 -11.99 -29.23 14.87
C ASP A 112 -10.71 -30.07 14.69
N SER A 113 -10.74 -31.07 13.79
CA SER A 113 -9.55 -31.89 13.49
C SER A 113 -8.38 -31.09 12.90
N MET A 114 -8.68 -30.03 12.14
CA MET A 114 -7.70 -29.16 11.49
C MET A 114 -7.37 -27.92 12.33
N SER A 115 -7.99 -27.76 13.50
CA SER A 115 -7.86 -26.57 14.38
C SER A 115 -8.13 -25.25 13.65
N VAL A 116 -9.10 -25.24 12.73
CA VAL A 116 -9.54 -24.05 11.98
C VAL A 116 -10.99 -23.71 12.30
N SER A 117 -11.42 -22.48 12.03
CA SER A 117 -12.84 -22.13 12.14
C SER A 117 -13.65 -22.78 11.02
N ILE A 118 -14.91 -23.12 11.33
CA ILE A 118 -15.89 -23.65 10.35
C ILE A 118 -15.97 -22.74 9.12
N ASN A 119 -16.00 -21.42 9.34
CA ASN A 119 -16.07 -20.44 8.25
C ASN A 119 -14.83 -20.47 7.35
N SER A 120 -13.62 -20.57 7.94
CA SER A 120 -12.37 -20.66 7.18
C SER A 120 -12.30 -21.95 6.35
N LEU A 121 -12.74 -23.07 6.93
CA LEU A 121 -12.82 -24.34 6.21
C LEU A 121 -13.82 -24.25 5.04
N CYS A 122 -15.00 -23.65 5.26
CA CYS A 122 -16.02 -23.49 4.23
C CYS A 122 -15.52 -22.62 3.07
N VAL A 123 -14.92 -21.46 3.37
CA VAL A 123 -14.34 -20.58 2.35
C VAL A 123 -13.25 -21.32 1.57
N SER A 124 -12.37 -22.05 2.25
CA SER A 124 -11.31 -22.82 1.61
C SER A 124 -11.85 -23.92 0.68
N LYS A 125 -12.92 -24.61 1.07
CA LYS A 125 -13.57 -25.63 0.24
C LYS A 125 -14.26 -25.02 -0.98
N LEU A 126 -14.96 -23.89 -0.82
CA LEU A 126 -15.58 -23.16 -1.94
C LEU A 126 -14.53 -22.70 -2.96
N MET A 127 -13.42 -22.12 -2.48
CA MET A 127 -12.30 -21.72 -3.34
C MET A 127 -11.70 -22.91 -4.12
N LYS A 128 -11.49 -24.06 -3.45
CA LYS A 128 -11.00 -25.28 -4.12
C LYS A 128 -11.94 -25.80 -5.21
N LEU A 129 -13.25 -25.66 -5.02
CA LEU A 129 -14.24 -26.03 -6.03
C LEU A 129 -14.22 -25.08 -7.22
N ILE A 130 -14.14 -23.76 -6.98
CA ILE A 130 -14.04 -22.75 -8.04
C ILE A 130 -12.75 -22.91 -8.85
N ASP A 131 -11.62 -23.15 -8.19
CA ASP A 131 -10.33 -23.41 -8.85
C ASP A 131 -10.39 -24.69 -9.67
N ARG A 132 -10.98 -25.77 -9.13
CA ARG A 132 -11.18 -27.02 -9.88
C ARG A 132 -12.05 -26.80 -11.11
N GLU A 133 -13.18 -26.10 -10.98
CA GLU A 133 -14.08 -25.81 -12.09
C GLU A 133 -13.42 -24.90 -13.13
N SER A 134 -12.67 -23.89 -12.70
CA SER A 134 -11.92 -22.99 -13.60
C SER A 134 -10.87 -23.75 -14.41
N ARG A 135 -10.19 -24.70 -13.78
CA ARG A 135 -9.22 -25.59 -14.45
C ARG A 135 -9.89 -26.56 -15.41
N LEU A 136 -11.11 -27.03 -15.11
CA LEU A 136 -11.90 -27.91 -15.98
C LEU A 136 -12.58 -27.13 -17.13
N GLY A 137 -12.93 -25.86 -16.91
CA GLY A 137 -13.51 -24.95 -17.90
C GLY A 137 -12.53 -24.54 -19.01
N LEU A 138 -11.22 -24.65 -18.79
CA LEU A 138 -10.19 -24.54 -19.84
C LEU A 138 -10.21 -25.70 -20.84
N ILE A 139 -11.03 -26.72 -20.61
CA ILE A 139 -11.20 -27.89 -21.49
C ILE A 139 -12.64 -28.00 -22.04
N GLY A 140 -13.51 -27.02 -21.73
CA GLY A 140 -14.95 -27.05 -22.03
C GLY A 140 -15.40 -26.12 -23.17
N GLY A 141 -14.50 -25.77 -24.09
CA GLY A 141 -14.86 -25.14 -25.36
C GLY A 141 -15.58 -26.13 -26.28
N GLY A 142 -16.84 -26.42 -25.98
CA GLY A 142 -17.64 -27.39 -26.72
C GLY A 142 -19.09 -27.33 -26.28
N ILE A 143 -19.78 -26.27 -26.70
CA ILE A 143 -21.23 -26.18 -26.65
C ILE A 143 -21.83 -27.35 -27.44
N ALA A 144 -22.11 -28.45 -26.75
CA ALA A 144 -22.98 -29.50 -27.26
C ALA A 144 -24.38 -28.90 -27.42
N SER A 145 -24.70 -28.47 -28.64
CA SER A 145 -26.08 -28.27 -29.07
C SER A 145 -26.77 -29.63 -29.04
N VAL A 146 -27.52 -29.89 -27.97
CA VAL A 146 -28.54 -30.93 -27.94
C VAL A 146 -29.86 -30.24 -27.67
N THR A 147 -30.46 -29.78 -28.77
CA THR A 147 -31.89 -29.47 -28.79
C THR A 147 -32.63 -30.79 -28.90
N VAL A 148 -33.29 -31.22 -27.81
CA VAL A 148 -34.32 -32.25 -27.85
C VAL A 148 -35.57 -31.68 -27.23
N ALA A 149 -36.57 -31.44 -28.09
CA ALA A 149 -37.97 -31.24 -27.72
C ALA A 149 -38.52 -32.52 -27.06
N PRO A 150 -39.55 -32.46 -26.18
CA PRO A 150 -40.91 -32.41 -26.73
C PRO A 150 -41.97 -31.73 -25.83
N ARG A 151 -43.04 -31.23 -26.47
CA ARG A 151 -44.43 -31.59 -26.14
C ARG A 151 -45.37 -31.21 -27.27
#